data_AF-A0A1Q6KK16-F1
#
_entry.id   AF-A0A1Q6KK16-F1
#
_cell.length_a   1.000
_cell.length_b   1.000
_cell.length_c   1.000
_cell.angle_alpha   90.00
_cell.angle_beta   90.00
_cell.angle_gamma   90.00
#
_symmetry.space_group_name_H-M   'P 1'
#
loop_
_entity.id
_entity.type
_entity.pdbx_description
1 polymer ?
#
loop_
_entity_poly.entity_id
_entity_poly.type
_entity_poly.pdbx_seq_one_letter_code
_entity_poly.pdbx_strand_id
1 'polypeptide(L)'
;MKSKKILIITLIIILVLAVAGTVFAYLFIATDTFKGDKELFAKYISQNSETLEKFTDLQTKKVYEGLKDEEKYESDTEIKATYSEGGEVSNPINNLSAKINIQKDNTEDYFYADGQILYGNEKYLEAEAIKDQEAYGVRFTDIVKQFVTVKNDSKLGEVAKDLGTDSVTLEKIMDVIDGKENATEEIISKEDVQKIKDKYMNIITNAVSNGTFSSNKDAKITYNNNTVSAKAYTVSLTSEQVEGMIVEILNNLKEEDKIGEKYQDKINDIISNITDEKEIPAVKITVYEQNKKTIRTAIEITSLAKITVENTDENNELKTKIQISGISTETTEEYNIEITKKTDENQENVEAVLSVTNGDDTYQAGISNTLKNSDSEIQIKTIFEYKKDILTAALNLNNNIILGDSFEKKQSLANNNYVLNDATAESRQKVITQLKQVVPEKMTTRMGLLMEAIGLKQNNVTETEKPESEMTQVDINKFNAKFEFFTGDEVTPENVKTLIGIAKENLGSYEINIVEDSQNSGNTTTTDPEKIKYSIKLKIEKGKTNEDGTNQILAKISDKKKYKVSIFYKEQNNMIDYITIDEAAK
;
A
#
# COMPACT_ATOMS: atom_id res chain seq x y z
N MET A 1 -17.13 -2.20 28.11
CA MET A 1 -16.96 -0.74 28.28
C MET A 1 -16.12 -0.35 29.51
N LYS A 2 -15.66 -1.31 30.34
CA LYS A 2 -14.77 -1.06 31.48
C LYS A 2 -13.48 -1.90 31.58
N SER A 3 -13.04 -2.84 30.72
CA SER A 3 -13.47 -3.41 29.42
C SER A 3 -13.54 -2.47 28.20
N LYS A 4 -12.51 -1.63 28.08
CA LYS A 4 -11.88 -0.99 26.89
C LYS A 4 -10.70 -0.17 27.43
N LYS A 5 -10.97 0.46 28.58
CA LYS A 5 -10.11 0.60 29.76
C LYS A 5 -9.54 -0.77 30.18
N ILE A 6 -8.35 -0.78 30.81
CA ILE A 6 -7.34 -1.87 30.88
C ILE A 6 -6.83 -2.32 29.49
N LEU A 7 -7.74 -2.53 28.52
CA LEU A 7 -7.46 -3.12 27.20
C LEU A 7 -6.41 -2.37 26.34
N ILE A 8 -6.32 -1.04 26.45
CA ILE A 8 -5.24 -0.23 25.85
C ILE A 8 -4.19 0.18 26.91
N ILE A 9 -4.48 0.01 28.20
CA ILE A 9 -3.67 0.52 29.32
C ILE A 9 -2.38 -0.30 29.50
N THR A 10 -2.30 -1.45 28.83
CA THR A 10 -1.08 -2.24 28.63
C THR A 10 -0.76 -2.32 27.13
N LEU A 11 -0.92 -1.21 26.39
CA LEU A 11 -0.61 -1.10 24.96
C LEU A 11 0.58 -0.16 24.66
N ILE A 12 1.40 0.43 25.54
CA ILE A 12 1.34 0.83 26.98
C ILE A 12 1.91 -0.09 28.10
N ILE A 13 2.24 -1.35 27.86
CA ILE A 13 3.58 -1.89 28.31
C ILE A 13 4.41 -2.22 27.05
N ILE A 14 3.87 -1.87 25.88
CA ILE A 14 3.84 -2.75 24.71
C ILE A 14 4.68 -2.26 23.52
N LEU A 15 5.19 -1.04 23.61
CA LEU A 15 6.55 -0.83 23.15
C LEU A 15 7.42 -1.08 24.38
N VAL A 16 7.78 -0.06 25.18
CA VAL A 16 8.16 0.00 26.63
C VAL A 16 8.97 -1.12 27.32
N LEU A 17 8.85 -2.39 26.94
CA LEU A 17 10.06 -3.17 26.66
C LEU A 17 10.43 -3.06 25.18
N ALA A 18 10.47 -1.81 24.71
CA ALA A 18 11.04 -1.37 23.44
C ALA A 18 12.55 -1.54 23.56
N VAL A 19 12.94 -2.81 23.54
CA VAL A 19 14.28 -3.36 23.64
C VAL A 19 15.10 -3.04 24.90
N ALA A 20 14.63 -2.14 25.77
CA ALA A 20 15.15 -1.87 27.12
C ALA A 20 16.67 -1.71 27.24
N GLY A 21 17.27 -1.06 26.24
CA GLY A 21 18.63 -0.55 26.39
C GLY A 21 19.18 0.21 25.20
N THR A 22 19.15 1.54 25.26
CA THR A 22 20.17 2.39 24.62
C THR A 22 21.00 3.21 25.64
N VAL A 23 20.70 3.15 26.94
CA VAL A 23 21.42 3.92 27.99
C VAL A 23 21.98 3.05 29.14
N PHE A 24 22.25 1.76 28.88
CA PHE A 24 23.01 0.90 29.82
C PHE A 24 24.49 0.72 29.46
N ALA A 25 24.96 1.29 28.34
CA ALA A 25 26.35 1.20 27.89
C ALA A 25 27.38 1.79 28.90
N TYR A 26 26.95 2.70 29.77
CA TYR A 26 27.82 3.47 30.67
C TYR A 26 28.33 2.75 31.94
N LEU A 27 28.08 1.44 32.12
CA LEU A 27 28.37 0.71 33.37
C LEU A 27 29.49 -0.36 33.31
N PHE A 28 30.25 -0.49 32.22
CA PHE A 28 31.13 -1.66 32.03
C PHE A 28 32.65 -1.40 32.06
N ILE A 29 33.26 -1.49 33.26
CA ILE A 29 34.72 -1.64 33.45
C ILE A 29 35.05 -2.78 34.45
N ALA A 30 34.29 -3.87 34.43
CA ALA A 30 34.55 -5.06 35.25
C ALA A 30 34.23 -6.38 34.51
N THR A 31 34.91 -7.47 34.91
CA THR A 31 34.59 -8.82 34.43
C THR A 31 33.29 -9.33 35.07
N ASP A 32 32.51 -10.13 34.33
CA ASP A 32 31.12 -10.50 34.72
C ASP A 32 30.99 -11.14 36.11
N THR A 33 32.04 -11.76 36.65
CA THR A 33 32.06 -12.38 37.98
C THR A 33 31.89 -11.39 39.14
N PHE A 34 32.25 -10.12 38.95
CA PHE A 34 32.16 -9.07 39.98
C PHE A 34 30.94 -8.16 39.83
N LYS A 35 30.08 -8.42 38.84
CA LYS A 35 28.92 -7.58 38.52
C LYS A 35 27.71 -7.90 39.38
N GLY A 36 26.93 -6.88 39.71
CA GLY A 36 25.64 -7.03 40.38
C GLY A 36 24.53 -7.51 39.43
N ASP A 37 23.44 -8.03 39.99
CA ASP A 37 22.28 -8.52 39.21
C ASP A 37 21.71 -7.45 38.26
N LYS A 38 21.74 -6.17 38.67
CA LYS A 38 21.35 -5.01 37.84
C LYS A 38 22.23 -4.83 36.61
N GLU A 39 23.54 -4.94 36.76
CA GLU A 39 24.51 -4.78 35.67
C GLU A 39 24.46 -5.96 34.70
N LEU A 40 24.20 -7.17 35.21
CA LEU A 40 24.05 -8.36 34.38
C LEU A 40 22.70 -8.38 33.64
N PHE A 41 21.60 -7.97 34.28
CA PHE A 41 20.33 -7.71 33.60
C PHE A 41 20.51 -6.71 32.45
N ALA A 42 21.09 -5.54 32.76
CA ALA A 42 21.37 -4.47 31.81
C ALA A 42 22.20 -4.94 30.60
N LYS A 43 23.26 -5.71 30.85
CA LYS A 43 24.13 -6.29 29.80
C LYS A 43 23.37 -7.20 28.84
N TYR A 44 22.49 -8.05 29.36
CA TYR A 44 21.85 -9.07 28.55
C TYR A 44 20.59 -8.54 27.85
N ILE A 45 19.89 -7.57 28.43
CA ILE A 45 18.78 -6.94 27.72
C ILE A 45 19.25 -6.04 26.56
N SER A 46 20.42 -5.38 26.65
CA SER A 46 20.94 -4.56 25.54
C SER A 46 21.18 -5.35 24.25
N GLN A 47 21.51 -6.64 24.35
CA GLN A 47 21.70 -7.53 23.19
C GLN A 47 20.44 -7.64 22.31
N ASN A 48 19.24 -7.50 22.91
CA ASN A 48 18.02 -7.41 22.12
C ASN A 48 17.99 -6.13 21.27
N SER A 49 18.45 -4.99 21.82
CA SER A 49 18.51 -3.70 21.11
C SER A 49 19.55 -3.74 19.99
N GLU A 50 20.74 -4.28 20.29
CA GLU A 50 21.80 -4.54 19.31
C GLU A 50 21.32 -5.45 18.16
N THR A 51 20.40 -6.39 18.43
CA THR A 51 19.75 -7.22 17.40
C THR A 51 18.73 -6.41 16.60
N LEU A 52 17.81 -5.70 17.26
CA LEU A 52 16.75 -4.95 16.57
C LEU A 52 17.27 -3.78 15.73
N GLU A 53 18.36 -3.13 16.13
CA GLU A 53 18.98 -2.07 15.33
C GLU A 53 19.53 -2.59 13.99
N LYS A 54 19.94 -3.87 13.89
CA LYS A 54 20.38 -4.48 12.62
C LYS A 54 19.26 -4.64 11.58
N PHE A 55 17.99 -4.68 11.99
CA PHE A 55 16.86 -4.65 11.05
C PHE A 55 16.66 -3.28 10.40
N THR A 56 17.23 -2.20 10.97
CA THR A 56 17.09 -0.85 10.40
C THR A 56 18.04 -0.58 9.23
N ASP A 57 19.11 -1.37 9.11
CA ASP A 57 20.05 -1.30 8.00
C ASP A 57 19.55 -2.14 6.81
N LEU A 58 18.79 -1.52 5.91
CA LEU A 58 18.15 -2.17 4.76
C LEU A 58 18.83 -1.75 3.46
N GLN A 59 19.19 -2.71 2.62
CA GLN A 59 19.79 -2.46 1.30
C GLN A 59 18.80 -1.75 0.37
N THR A 60 17.52 -2.15 0.41
CA THR A 60 16.44 -1.52 -0.37
C THR A 60 16.33 -0.02 -0.08
N LYS A 61 16.51 0.39 1.18
CA LYS A 61 16.54 1.80 1.56
C LYS A 61 17.75 2.53 0.96
N LYS A 62 18.95 1.91 1.02
CA LYS A 62 20.18 2.49 0.46
C LYS A 62 20.08 2.70 -1.04
N VAL A 63 19.47 1.77 -1.78
CA VAL A 63 19.21 1.91 -3.23
C VAL A 63 18.37 3.15 -3.49
N TYR A 64 17.17 3.27 -2.89
CA TYR A 64 16.31 4.44 -3.12
C TYR A 64 16.91 5.76 -2.60
N GLU A 65 17.65 5.77 -1.48
CA GLU A 65 18.37 6.96 -1.02
C GLU A 65 19.51 7.36 -1.97
N GLY A 66 20.08 6.41 -2.73
CA GLY A 66 21.18 6.62 -3.70
C GLY A 66 20.75 7.01 -5.12
N LEU A 67 19.58 6.59 -5.61
CA LEU A 67 19.09 6.91 -6.98
C LEU A 67 19.07 8.40 -7.33
N LYS A 68 18.98 9.30 -6.33
CA LYS A 68 19.07 10.74 -6.56
C LYS A 68 20.47 11.17 -7.06
N ASP A 69 21.51 10.48 -6.62
CA ASP A 69 22.93 10.78 -6.90
C ASP A 69 23.44 10.02 -8.13
N GLU A 70 22.72 8.98 -8.58
CA GLU A 70 23.02 8.24 -9.81
C GLU A 70 22.96 9.16 -11.05
N GLU A 71 23.98 9.06 -11.90
CA GLU A 71 24.13 9.87 -13.12
C GLU A 71 23.04 9.54 -14.14
N LYS A 72 22.73 8.25 -14.29
CA LYS A 72 21.74 7.75 -15.25
C LYS A 72 21.13 6.41 -14.84
N TYR A 73 19.79 6.34 -14.86
CA TYR A 73 19.06 5.10 -14.64
C TYR A 73 17.70 5.09 -15.35
N GLU A 74 17.20 3.88 -15.60
CA GLU A 74 15.81 3.60 -15.96
C GLU A 74 15.18 2.71 -14.87
N SER A 75 13.89 2.85 -14.59
CA SER A 75 13.20 2.04 -13.59
C SER A 75 11.75 1.75 -13.95
N ASP A 76 11.39 0.48 -13.98
CA ASP A 76 10.06 -0.02 -14.29
C ASP A 76 9.39 -0.56 -13.02
N THR A 77 8.35 0.12 -12.55
CA THR A 77 7.54 -0.33 -11.41
C THR A 77 6.22 -0.90 -11.88
N GLU A 78 5.83 -2.07 -11.38
CA GLU A 78 4.52 -2.67 -11.57
C GLU A 78 3.88 -3.01 -10.21
N ILE A 79 2.69 -2.48 -9.97
CA ILE A 79 1.86 -2.73 -8.78
C ILE A 79 0.66 -3.58 -9.21
N LYS A 80 0.43 -4.72 -8.56
CA LYS A 80 -0.69 -5.63 -8.84
C LYS A 80 -1.46 -5.98 -7.58
N ALA A 81 -2.77 -5.77 -7.61
CA ALA A 81 -3.66 -6.27 -6.58
C ALA A 81 -4.02 -7.74 -6.87
N THR A 82 -4.15 -8.53 -5.81
CA THR A 82 -4.51 -9.95 -5.88
C THR A 82 -5.44 -10.30 -4.73
N TYR A 83 -6.46 -11.11 -5.02
CA TYR A 83 -7.47 -11.56 -4.09
C TYR A 83 -7.96 -12.96 -4.49
N SER A 84 -8.12 -13.83 -3.52
CA SER A 84 -8.60 -15.21 -3.67
C SER A 84 -9.40 -15.62 -2.44
N GLU A 85 -10.50 -16.34 -2.66
CA GLU A 85 -11.34 -16.96 -1.60
C GLU A 85 -11.16 -18.49 -1.54
N GLY A 86 -10.12 -19.03 -2.20
CA GLY A 86 -9.90 -20.48 -2.31
C GLY A 86 -10.62 -21.10 -3.51
N GLY A 87 -10.08 -20.87 -4.70
CA GLY A 87 -10.59 -21.41 -5.98
C GLY A 87 -10.28 -20.48 -7.15
N GLU A 88 -10.68 -20.83 -8.37
CA GLU A 88 -10.52 -19.99 -9.57
C GLU A 88 -11.55 -18.84 -9.66
N VAL A 89 -12.07 -18.34 -8.53
CA VAL A 89 -13.03 -17.24 -8.52
C VAL A 89 -12.28 -15.92 -8.76
N SER A 90 -12.25 -15.49 -10.03
CA SER A 90 -11.65 -14.23 -10.49
C SER A 90 -12.37 -13.02 -9.90
N ASN A 91 -11.88 -12.49 -8.77
CA ASN A 91 -12.33 -11.19 -8.27
C ASN A 91 -11.91 -10.05 -9.24
N PRO A 92 -12.79 -9.10 -9.60
CA PRO A 92 -12.47 -7.95 -10.45
C PRO A 92 -11.22 -7.15 -10.06
N ILE A 93 -10.87 -7.11 -8.77
CA ILE A 93 -9.66 -6.45 -8.29
C ILE A 93 -8.36 -7.07 -8.84
N ASN A 94 -8.39 -8.34 -9.27
CA ASN A 94 -7.24 -9.04 -9.86
C ASN A 94 -6.87 -8.49 -11.25
N ASN A 95 -7.78 -7.74 -11.88
CA ASN A 95 -7.52 -7.03 -13.12
C ASN A 95 -6.84 -5.67 -12.88
N LEU A 96 -6.88 -5.14 -11.64
CA LEU A 96 -6.31 -3.83 -11.32
C LEU A 96 -4.78 -3.92 -11.19
N SER A 97 -4.09 -3.11 -11.99
CA SER A 97 -2.66 -2.87 -11.84
C SER A 97 -2.31 -1.40 -12.07
N ALA A 98 -1.12 -1.01 -11.64
CA ALA A 98 -0.52 0.26 -11.99
C ALA A 98 0.92 0.04 -12.45
N LYS A 99 1.41 0.93 -13.33
CA LYS A 99 2.79 0.95 -13.78
C LYS A 99 3.37 2.35 -13.64
N ILE A 100 4.64 2.44 -13.27
CA ILE A 100 5.38 3.69 -13.21
C ILE A 100 6.75 3.42 -13.81
N ASN A 101 6.99 3.96 -15.01
CA ASN A 101 8.28 3.88 -15.67
C ASN A 101 9.00 5.22 -15.49
N ILE A 102 10.27 5.21 -15.10
CA ILE A 102 11.09 6.42 -14.84
C ILE A 102 12.37 6.32 -15.64
N GLN A 103 12.78 7.42 -16.28
CA GLN A 103 14.10 7.58 -16.88
C GLN A 103 14.73 8.86 -16.32
N LYS A 104 15.99 8.80 -15.90
CA LYS A 104 16.75 9.97 -15.43
C LYS A 104 18.13 9.96 -16.06
N ASP A 105 18.54 11.08 -16.63
CA ASP A 105 19.87 11.30 -17.22
C ASP A 105 20.35 12.72 -16.87
N ASN A 106 21.22 12.82 -15.87
CA ASN A 106 21.75 14.10 -15.40
C ASN A 106 22.67 14.78 -16.44
N THR A 107 23.28 14.01 -17.35
CA THR A 107 24.21 14.56 -18.35
C THR A 107 23.49 15.36 -19.42
N GLU A 108 22.27 14.92 -19.75
CA GLU A 108 21.38 15.53 -20.74
C GLU A 108 20.32 16.45 -20.11
N ASP A 109 20.41 16.71 -18.80
CA ASP A 109 19.42 17.44 -17.98
C ASP A 109 17.98 16.95 -18.20
N TYR A 110 17.82 15.62 -18.18
CA TYR A 110 16.62 14.91 -18.62
C TYR A 110 16.00 14.05 -17.51
N PHE A 111 14.68 14.13 -17.41
CA PHE A 111 13.86 13.25 -16.58
C PHE A 111 12.57 12.91 -17.34
N TYR A 112 12.08 11.69 -17.20
CA TYR A 112 10.78 11.28 -17.72
C TYR A 112 10.12 10.31 -16.74
N ALA A 113 8.81 10.46 -16.54
CA ALA A 113 7.99 9.55 -15.77
C ALA A 113 6.67 9.28 -16.49
N ASP A 114 6.28 8.01 -16.57
CA ASP A 114 5.06 7.50 -17.21
C ASP A 114 4.27 6.69 -16.18
N GLY A 115 3.23 7.32 -15.62
CA GLY A 115 2.34 6.72 -14.62
C GLY A 115 1.04 6.25 -15.24
N GLN A 116 0.78 4.94 -15.16
CA GLN A 116 -0.38 4.27 -15.72
C GLN A 116 -1.17 3.52 -14.65
N ILE A 117 -2.50 3.62 -14.70
CA ILE A 117 -3.42 2.69 -14.04
C ILE A 117 -4.06 1.85 -15.14
N LEU A 118 -4.08 0.53 -14.98
CA LEU A 118 -4.61 -0.42 -15.95
C LEU A 118 -5.70 -1.29 -15.32
N TYR A 119 -6.68 -1.67 -16.13
CA TYR A 119 -7.65 -2.71 -15.78
C TYR A 119 -7.64 -3.79 -16.87
N GLY A 120 -7.18 -4.98 -16.50
CA GLY A 120 -6.83 -6.02 -17.47
C GLY A 120 -5.66 -5.56 -18.34
N ASN A 121 -5.89 -5.51 -19.66
CA ASN A 121 -4.91 -5.01 -20.63
C ASN A 121 -5.13 -3.53 -21.01
N GLU A 122 -6.22 -2.90 -20.57
CA GLU A 122 -6.59 -1.55 -20.99
C GLU A 122 -5.91 -0.48 -20.11
N LYS A 123 -5.30 0.52 -20.76
CA LYS A 123 -4.81 1.72 -20.08
C LYS A 123 -6.01 2.57 -19.66
N TYR A 124 -6.18 2.72 -18.36
CA TYR A 124 -7.35 3.34 -17.77
C TYR A 124 -7.13 4.80 -17.37
N LEU A 125 -5.94 5.13 -16.87
CA LEU A 125 -5.46 6.50 -16.69
C LEU A 125 -3.96 6.53 -16.99
N GLU A 126 -3.53 7.41 -17.88
CA GLU A 126 -2.13 7.67 -18.20
C GLU A 126 -1.78 9.14 -17.96
N ALA A 127 -0.73 9.38 -17.16
CA ALA A 127 -0.16 10.68 -16.89
C ALA A 127 1.36 10.63 -17.03
N GLU A 128 1.91 11.56 -17.82
CA GLU A 128 3.34 11.63 -18.11
C GLU A 128 3.90 12.99 -17.68
N ALA A 129 5.08 12.96 -17.07
CA ALA A 129 5.88 14.14 -16.76
C ALA A 129 7.24 14.02 -17.46
N ILE A 130 7.76 15.13 -17.97
CA ILE A 130 9.05 15.19 -18.65
C ILE A 130 9.78 16.48 -18.30
N LYS A 131 11.07 16.36 -18.04
CA LYS A 131 12.06 17.43 -18.10
C LYS A 131 12.94 17.20 -19.31
N ASP A 132 13.07 18.22 -20.14
CA ASP A 132 13.96 18.25 -21.30
C ASP A 132 14.69 19.60 -21.22
N GLN A 133 15.83 19.63 -20.52
CA GLN A 133 16.54 20.85 -20.11
C GLN A 133 15.64 21.75 -19.23
N GLU A 134 15.64 23.07 -19.45
CA GLU A 134 14.84 24.06 -18.70
C GLU A 134 13.30 23.94 -18.90
N ALA A 135 12.83 22.95 -19.65
CA ALA A 135 11.43 22.76 -20.03
C ALA A 135 10.78 21.57 -19.29
N TYR A 136 9.77 21.88 -18.47
CA TYR A 136 9.01 20.93 -17.66
C TYR A 136 7.62 20.74 -18.25
N GLY A 137 7.38 19.59 -18.89
CA GLY A 137 6.13 19.23 -19.54
C GLY A 137 5.32 18.23 -18.73
N VAL A 138 4.00 18.40 -18.72
CA VAL A 138 3.05 17.38 -18.23
C VAL A 138 1.98 17.09 -19.27
N ARG A 139 1.52 15.84 -19.37
CA ARG A 139 0.29 15.49 -20.10
C ARG A 139 -0.50 14.40 -19.38
N PHE A 140 -1.80 14.41 -19.64
CA PHE A 140 -2.72 13.34 -19.25
C PHE A 140 -3.20 12.73 -20.56
N THR A 141 -2.56 11.67 -21.05
CA THR A 141 -2.63 11.27 -22.48
C THR A 141 -4.05 10.89 -22.92
N ASP A 142 -4.85 10.37 -22.00
CA ASP A 142 -6.30 10.11 -22.12
C ASP A 142 -7.20 11.35 -22.27
N ILE A 143 -6.67 12.52 -21.91
CA ILE A 143 -7.40 13.78 -21.76
C ILE A 143 -6.91 14.80 -22.78
N VAL A 144 -5.59 15.03 -22.81
CA VAL A 144 -4.87 15.96 -23.68
C VAL A 144 -3.61 15.27 -24.20
N LYS A 145 -3.53 15.10 -25.53
CA LYS A 145 -2.42 14.38 -26.18
C LYS A 145 -1.11 15.16 -26.21
N GLN A 146 -1.16 16.49 -26.16
CA GLN A 146 0.00 17.37 -26.14
C GLN A 146 0.55 17.53 -24.72
N PHE A 147 1.88 17.61 -24.59
CA PHE A 147 2.50 18.16 -23.39
C PHE A 147 2.10 19.63 -23.21
N VAL A 148 1.84 20.02 -21.97
CA VAL A 148 1.70 21.40 -21.55
C VAL A 148 2.96 21.73 -20.75
N THR A 149 3.78 22.65 -21.27
CA THR A 149 5.12 22.89 -20.75
C THR A 149 5.26 24.25 -20.09
N VAL A 150 5.94 24.28 -18.96
CA VAL A 150 6.43 25.49 -18.29
C VAL A 150 7.96 25.51 -18.39
N LYS A 151 8.53 26.68 -18.66
CA LYS A 151 9.97 26.93 -18.59
C LYS A 151 10.30 27.70 -17.32
N ASN A 152 11.46 27.43 -16.72
CA ASN A 152 12.01 28.23 -15.63
C ASN A 152 12.69 29.51 -16.17
N ASP A 153 11.89 30.41 -16.75
CA ASP A 153 12.35 31.65 -17.38
C ASP A 153 11.71 32.91 -16.75
N SER A 154 12.07 34.09 -17.25
CA SER A 154 11.59 35.38 -16.77
C SER A 154 10.06 35.58 -16.81
N LYS A 155 9.31 34.71 -17.49
CA LYS A 155 7.83 34.72 -17.55
C LYS A 155 7.19 33.74 -16.57
N LEU A 156 7.95 32.97 -15.79
CA LEU A 156 7.41 31.97 -14.85
C LEU A 156 6.34 32.59 -13.92
N GLY A 157 6.56 33.81 -13.42
CA GLY A 157 5.59 34.53 -12.59
C GLY A 157 4.27 34.89 -13.30
N GLU A 158 4.29 35.14 -14.60
CA GLU A 158 3.04 35.32 -15.38
C GLU A 158 2.30 33.99 -15.55
N VAL A 159 3.03 32.93 -15.89
CA VAL A 159 2.48 31.59 -16.09
C VAL A 159 1.86 31.06 -14.80
N ALA A 160 2.56 31.20 -13.67
CA ALA A 160 2.06 30.87 -12.34
C ALA A 160 0.74 31.59 -12.02
N LYS A 161 0.69 32.90 -12.23
CA LYS A 161 -0.50 33.71 -11.99
C LYS A 161 -1.70 33.24 -12.81
N ASP A 162 -1.52 32.94 -14.10
CA ASP A 162 -2.61 32.43 -14.95
C ASP A 162 -3.02 30.99 -14.56
N LEU A 163 -2.05 30.17 -14.12
CA LEU A 163 -2.29 28.87 -13.48
C LEU A 163 -3.01 28.99 -12.13
N GLY A 164 -3.05 30.18 -11.51
CA GLY A 164 -3.71 30.41 -10.22
C GLY A 164 -2.85 30.01 -9.03
N THR A 165 -1.52 30.08 -9.18
CA THR A 165 -0.51 29.78 -8.17
C THR A 165 0.57 30.88 -8.18
N ASP A 166 1.62 30.72 -7.38
CA ASP A 166 2.82 31.57 -7.36
C ASP A 166 4.03 30.85 -7.97
N SER A 167 5.09 31.61 -8.29
CA SER A 167 6.28 31.02 -8.92
C SER A 167 7.04 30.10 -7.97
N VAL A 168 7.08 30.41 -6.67
CA VAL A 168 7.74 29.60 -5.63
C VAL A 168 7.15 28.18 -5.59
N THR A 169 5.83 28.05 -5.75
CA THR A 169 5.16 26.75 -5.82
C THR A 169 5.55 25.97 -7.09
N LEU A 170 5.74 26.63 -8.23
CA LEU A 170 6.23 25.98 -9.46
C LEU A 170 7.72 25.63 -9.37
N GLU A 171 8.54 26.52 -8.82
CA GLU A 171 9.97 26.32 -8.56
C GLU A 171 10.19 25.08 -7.70
N LYS A 172 9.42 24.91 -6.61
CA LYS A 172 9.44 23.68 -5.79
C LYS A 172 9.10 22.40 -6.57
N ILE A 173 8.09 22.45 -7.43
CA ILE A 173 7.72 21.28 -8.27
C ILE A 173 8.86 20.94 -9.25
N MET A 174 9.53 21.96 -9.81
CA MET A 174 10.72 21.76 -10.66
C MET A 174 11.89 21.20 -9.85
N ASP A 175 12.15 21.72 -8.65
CA ASP A 175 13.23 21.26 -7.77
C ASP A 175 12.99 19.83 -7.26
N VAL A 176 11.73 19.38 -7.13
CA VAL A 176 11.37 17.98 -6.90
C VAL A 176 11.68 17.09 -8.11
N ILE A 177 11.37 17.54 -9.34
CA ILE A 177 11.71 16.81 -10.57
C ILE A 177 13.23 16.73 -10.76
N ASP A 178 13.95 17.77 -10.39
CA ASP A 178 15.42 17.84 -10.38
C ASP A 178 16.07 17.00 -9.27
N GLY A 179 15.29 16.49 -8.30
CA GLY A 179 15.79 15.77 -7.13
C GLY A 179 16.54 16.63 -6.10
N LYS A 180 16.36 17.96 -6.14
CA LYS A 180 16.89 18.92 -5.15
C LYS A 180 16.01 18.99 -3.90
N GLU A 181 14.69 18.86 -4.06
CA GLU A 181 13.71 18.74 -2.98
C GLU A 181 13.01 17.37 -3.02
N ASN A 182 12.46 16.94 -1.89
CA ASN A 182 11.62 15.74 -1.83
C ASN A 182 10.17 16.10 -2.19
N ALA A 183 9.49 15.23 -2.96
CA ALA A 183 8.07 15.40 -3.32
C ALA A 183 7.11 15.48 -2.10
N THR A 184 7.57 15.06 -0.93
CA THR A 184 6.89 15.16 0.35
C THR A 184 7.85 15.68 1.41
N GLU A 185 7.39 16.58 2.27
CA GLU A 185 8.12 16.94 3.50
C GLU A 185 8.34 15.68 4.36
N GLU A 186 9.50 15.56 5.02
CA GLU A 186 9.71 14.48 6.00
C GLU A 186 8.68 14.62 7.13
N ILE A 187 7.77 13.65 7.25
CA ILE A 187 6.67 13.66 8.23
C ILE A 187 7.22 13.89 9.65
N ILE A 188 8.39 13.32 9.96
CA ILE A 188 9.22 13.57 11.14
C ILE A 188 10.69 13.51 10.68
N SER A 189 11.53 14.48 11.07
CA SER A 189 12.94 14.48 10.66
C SER A 189 13.74 13.38 11.37
N LYS A 190 14.87 12.95 10.78
CA LYS A 190 15.78 11.98 11.42
C LYS A 190 16.24 12.44 12.82
N GLU A 191 16.43 13.75 13.03
CA GLU A 191 16.79 14.32 14.34
C GLU A 191 15.62 14.26 15.34
N ASP A 192 14.40 14.57 14.90
CA ASP A 192 13.21 14.54 15.78
C ASP A 192 12.82 13.10 16.14
N VAL A 193 12.96 12.13 15.22
CA VAL A 193 12.82 10.70 15.53
C VAL A 193 13.79 10.29 16.64
N GLN A 194 15.05 10.76 16.59
CA GLN A 194 16.05 10.44 17.61
C GLN A 194 15.73 11.13 18.95
N LYS A 195 15.33 12.41 18.96
CA LYS A 195 14.87 13.12 20.18
C LYS A 195 13.70 12.41 20.84
N ILE A 196 12.70 12.00 20.05
CA ILE A 196 11.54 11.23 20.50
C ILE A 196 12.00 9.88 21.07
N LYS A 197 12.84 9.12 20.35
CA LYS A 197 13.42 7.84 20.83
C LYS A 197 14.07 8.03 22.20
N ASP A 198 14.99 8.98 22.34
CA ASP A 198 15.75 9.18 23.58
C ASP A 198 14.87 9.67 24.74
N LYS A 199 13.93 10.59 24.48
CA LYS A 199 12.97 11.09 25.50
C LYS A 199 12.19 9.95 26.13
N TYR A 200 11.51 9.12 25.32
CA TYR A 200 10.69 8.02 25.85
C TYR A 200 11.54 6.87 26.39
N MET A 201 12.70 6.57 25.80
CA MET A 201 13.63 5.54 26.31
C MET A 201 14.22 5.89 27.68
N ASN A 202 14.45 7.17 27.99
CA ASN A 202 14.92 7.59 29.30
C ASN A 202 13.89 7.35 30.41
N ILE A 203 12.60 7.65 30.17
CA ILE A 203 11.50 7.38 31.12
C ILE A 203 11.45 5.90 31.47
N ILE A 204 11.47 5.03 30.45
CA ILE A 204 11.50 3.57 30.60
C ILE A 204 12.74 3.12 31.39
N THR A 205 13.92 3.63 31.04
CA THR A 205 15.20 3.23 31.65
C THR A 205 15.26 3.63 33.13
N ASN A 206 14.69 4.78 33.49
CA ASN A 206 14.58 5.25 34.87
C ASN A 206 13.68 4.35 35.71
N ALA A 207 12.48 4.02 35.20
CA ALA A 207 11.56 3.11 35.87
C ALA A 207 12.17 1.72 36.10
N VAL A 208 12.75 1.12 35.05
CA VAL A 208 13.47 -0.16 35.11
C VAL A 208 14.65 -0.10 36.10
N SER A 209 15.42 0.98 36.09
CA SER A 209 16.59 1.17 36.97
C SER A 209 16.25 1.23 38.46
N ASN A 210 15.02 1.59 38.81
CA ASN A 210 14.52 1.66 40.19
C ASN A 210 13.79 0.38 40.62
N GLY A 211 13.66 -0.62 39.74
CA GLY A 211 13.07 -1.92 40.05
C GLY A 211 13.94 -2.78 40.98
N THR A 212 13.35 -3.88 41.47
CA THR A 212 14.05 -4.85 42.32
C THR A 212 14.71 -5.93 41.47
N PHE A 213 16.04 -6.02 41.54
CA PHE A 213 16.85 -6.97 40.76
C PHE A 213 17.13 -8.28 41.51
N SER A 214 17.17 -9.38 40.78
CA SER A 214 17.55 -10.71 41.29
C SER A 214 18.08 -11.63 40.18
N SER A 215 18.79 -12.71 40.54
CA SER A 215 19.23 -13.73 39.58
C SER A 215 18.99 -15.17 40.03
N ASN A 216 18.84 -16.07 39.04
CA ASN A 216 18.85 -17.52 39.22
C ASN A 216 19.87 -18.13 38.24
N LYS A 217 20.85 -18.88 38.76
CA LYS A 217 21.98 -19.40 37.98
C LYS A 217 21.74 -20.74 37.28
N ASP A 218 20.63 -21.43 37.57
CA ASP A 218 20.21 -22.66 36.88
C ASP A 218 18.70 -22.66 36.61
N ALA A 219 18.22 -21.63 35.90
CA ALA A 219 16.85 -21.59 35.42
C ALA A 219 16.68 -22.60 34.28
N LYS A 220 15.73 -23.54 34.41
CA LYS A 220 15.34 -24.46 33.35
C LYS A 220 14.23 -23.82 32.51
N ILE A 221 14.44 -23.69 31.20
CA ILE A 221 13.42 -23.19 30.27
C ILE A 221 13.28 -24.12 29.06
N THR A 222 12.09 -24.16 28.45
CA THR A 222 11.92 -24.77 27.13
C THR A 222 12.31 -23.75 26.05
N TYR A 223 13.33 -24.07 25.25
CA TYR A 223 13.86 -23.24 24.16
C TYR A 223 14.18 -24.15 22.97
N ASN A 224 13.76 -23.79 21.74
CA ASN A 224 13.88 -24.64 20.55
C ASN A 224 13.42 -26.10 20.78
N ASN A 225 12.24 -26.28 21.39
CA ASN A 225 11.66 -27.58 21.78
C ASN A 225 12.52 -28.45 22.72
N ASN A 226 13.57 -27.91 23.32
CA ASN A 226 14.47 -28.60 24.25
C ASN A 226 14.44 -27.95 25.63
N THR A 227 14.68 -28.72 26.69
CA THR A 227 14.90 -28.16 28.04
C THR A 227 16.35 -27.68 28.18
N VAL A 228 16.54 -26.39 28.43
CA VAL A 228 17.83 -25.71 28.48
C VAL A 228 18.07 -25.10 29.87
N SER A 229 19.30 -25.23 30.37
CA SER A 229 19.79 -24.45 31.53
C SER A 229 20.29 -23.08 31.07
N ALA A 230 19.75 -22.03 31.69
CA ALA A 230 20.15 -20.65 31.48
C ALA A 230 20.37 -19.94 32.82
N LYS A 231 21.13 -18.84 32.82
CA LYS A 231 21.11 -17.88 33.92
C LYS A 231 19.99 -16.88 33.66
N ALA A 232 19.06 -16.75 34.60
CA ALA A 232 18.00 -15.77 34.54
C ALA A 232 18.37 -14.54 35.36
N TYR A 233 18.28 -13.36 34.76
CA TYR A 233 18.41 -12.06 35.41
C TYR A 233 17.05 -11.37 35.38
N THR A 234 16.54 -10.97 36.53
CA THR A 234 15.16 -10.49 36.69
C THR A 234 15.16 -9.09 37.28
N VAL A 235 14.32 -8.20 36.73
CA VAL A 235 13.85 -7.01 37.42
C VAL A 235 12.34 -7.13 37.67
N SER A 236 11.89 -6.73 38.85
CA SER A 236 10.47 -6.64 39.21
C SER A 236 10.11 -5.19 39.51
N LEU A 237 9.02 -4.72 38.90
CA LEU A 237 8.43 -3.40 39.09
C LEU A 237 7.10 -3.54 39.83
N THR A 238 6.89 -2.72 40.86
CA THR A 238 5.60 -2.66 41.57
C THR A 238 4.53 -2.00 40.70
N SER A 239 3.26 -2.19 41.05
CA SER A 239 2.13 -1.49 40.44
C SER A 239 2.35 0.03 40.38
N GLU A 240 2.79 0.64 41.48
CA GLU A 240 3.10 2.08 41.58
C GLU A 240 4.22 2.52 40.61
N GLN A 241 5.25 1.69 40.42
CA GLN A 241 6.35 1.99 39.49
C GLN A 241 5.91 1.91 38.03
N VAL A 242 5.04 0.95 37.70
CA VAL A 242 4.45 0.80 36.37
C VAL A 242 3.46 1.94 36.09
N GLU A 243 2.63 2.30 37.07
CA GLU A 243 1.69 3.42 37.01
C GLU A 243 2.41 4.74 36.76
N GLY A 244 3.42 5.07 37.60
CA GLY A 244 4.19 6.30 37.46
C GLY A 244 4.88 6.43 36.10
N MET A 245 5.47 5.34 35.60
CA MET A 245 6.08 5.30 34.26
C MET A 245 5.06 5.57 33.15
N ILE A 246 3.87 4.94 33.20
CA ILE A 246 2.82 5.13 32.19
C ILE A 246 2.28 6.57 32.23
N VAL A 247 2.04 7.10 33.43
CA VAL A 247 1.59 8.49 33.62
C VAL A 247 2.64 9.50 33.12
N GLU A 248 3.93 9.24 33.35
CA GLU A 248 5.02 10.08 32.82
C GLU A 248 5.06 10.06 31.28
N ILE A 249 4.96 8.89 30.64
CA ILE A 249 4.88 8.76 29.17
C ILE A 249 3.68 9.52 28.61
N LEU A 250 2.49 9.35 29.21
CA LEU A 250 1.25 9.99 28.75
C LEU A 250 1.28 11.51 28.90
N ASN A 251 1.81 12.03 30.02
CA ASN A 251 2.01 13.47 30.18
C ASN A 251 2.99 14.04 29.14
N ASN A 252 4.08 13.33 28.85
CA ASN A 252 5.03 13.75 27.81
C ASN A 252 4.40 13.74 26.41
N LEU A 253 3.58 12.74 26.07
CA LEU A 253 2.86 12.65 24.78
C LEU A 253 1.83 13.77 24.58
N LYS A 254 1.22 14.25 25.66
CA LYS A 254 0.26 15.36 25.65
C LYS A 254 0.90 16.71 25.28
N GLU A 255 2.21 16.84 25.48
CA GLU A 255 3.01 18.03 25.21
C GLU A 255 3.71 18.02 23.84
N GLU A 256 3.62 16.95 23.04
CA GLU A 256 4.23 16.87 21.70
C GLU A 256 3.40 17.63 20.65
N ASP A 257 3.94 18.68 20.03
CA ASP A 257 3.21 19.55 19.07
C ASP A 257 2.39 18.80 18.00
N LYS A 258 2.93 17.72 17.42
CA LYS A 258 2.29 16.96 16.32
C LYS A 258 1.21 15.96 16.77
N ILE A 259 1.15 15.62 18.06
CA ILE A 259 0.30 14.53 18.59
C ILE A 259 -0.61 15.02 19.72
N GLY A 260 -0.06 15.81 20.64
CA GLY A 260 -0.69 16.28 21.86
C GLY A 260 -2.05 16.93 21.61
N GLU A 261 -2.08 18.06 20.90
CA GLU A 261 -3.29 18.89 20.72
C GLU A 261 -4.54 18.09 20.30
N LYS A 262 -4.40 17.17 19.35
CA LYS A 262 -5.52 16.38 18.80
C LYS A 262 -6.05 15.31 19.77
N TYR A 263 -5.26 14.92 20.77
CA TYR A 263 -5.57 13.79 21.65
C TYR A 263 -5.54 14.12 23.15
N GLN A 264 -5.30 15.38 23.56
CA GLN A 264 -5.18 15.77 24.98
C GLN A 264 -6.33 15.25 25.85
N ASP A 265 -7.58 15.42 25.43
CA ASP A 265 -8.75 14.94 26.20
C ASP A 265 -8.74 13.43 26.39
N LYS A 266 -8.39 12.66 25.34
CA LYS A 266 -8.26 11.20 25.43
C LYS A 266 -7.10 10.78 26.32
N ILE A 267 -6.00 11.54 26.32
CA ILE A 267 -4.85 11.28 27.19
C ILE A 267 -5.21 11.58 28.65
N ASN A 268 -5.87 12.70 28.92
CA ASN A 268 -6.38 13.06 30.25
C ASN A 268 -7.37 12.00 30.77
N ASP A 269 -8.30 11.55 29.91
CA ASP A 269 -9.20 10.43 30.22
C ASP A 269 -8.42 9.16 30.58
N ILE A 270 -7.38 8.78 29.81
CA ILE A 270 -6.57 7.60 30.10
C ILE A 270 -5.85 7.75 31.46
N ILE A 271 -5.27 8.92 31.75
CA ILE A 271 -4.58 9.19 33.02
C ILE A 271 -5.55 9.07 34.21
N SER A 272 -6.72 9.73 34.17
CA SER A 272 -7.74 9.60 35.24
C SER A 272 -8.23 8.16 35.39
N ASN A 273 -8.42 7.42 34.29
CA ASN A 273 -8.77 6.00 34.36
C ASN A 273 -7.68 5.11 34.98
N ILE A 274 -6.42 5.54 34.96
CA ILE A 274 -5.29 4.86 35.60
C ILE A 274 -5.26 5.20 37.11
N THR A 275 -5.44 6.47 37.48
CA THR A 275 -5.34 6.91 38.88
C THR A 275 -6.58 6.61 39.73
N ASP A 276 -7.77 6.56 39.12
CA ASP A 276 -9.04 6.63 39.85
C ASP A 276 -9.79 5.27 39.94
N GLU A 277 -9.50 4.29 39.05
CA GLU A 277 -10.25 3.02 38.98
C GLU A 277 -9.41 1.75 38.68
N LYS A 278 -8.84 1.14 39.73
CA LYS A 278 -8.26 -0.23 39.85
C LYS A 278 -6.77 -0.44 39.55
N GLU A 279 -6.23 -1.45 40.24
CA GLU A 279 -4.82 -1.88 40.28
C GLU A 279 -4.16 -2.02 38.90
N ILE A 280 -3.13 -1.19 38.65
CA ILE A 280 -2.13 -1.45 37.62
C ILE A 280 -1.36 -2.73 37.99
N PRO A 281 -1.12 -3.67 37.06
CA PRO A 281 -0.42 -4.91 37.36
C PRO A 281 1.06 -4.67 37.62
N ALA A 282 1.64 -5.38 38.58
CA ALA A 282 3.09 -5.48 38.73
C ALA A 282 3.69 -6.19 37.50
N VAL A 283 4.89 -5.76 37.09
CA VAL A 283 5.58 -6.26 35.89
C VAL A 283 6.90 -6.90 36.29
N LYS A 284 7.19 -8.07 35.73
CA LYS A 284 8.45 -8.77 35.94
C LYS A 284 9.10 -9.09 34.61
N ILE A 285 10.37 -8.74 34.49
CA ILE A 285 11.13 -8.80 33.25
C ILE A 285 12.32 -9.71 33.49
N THR A 286 12.42 -10.80 32.75
CA THR A 286 13.46 -11.83 32.94
C THR A 286 14.23 -12.04 31.65
N VAL A 287 15.55 -11.82 31.69
CA VAL A 287 16.46 -12.13 30.59
C VAL A 287 17.17 -13.45 30.88
N TYR A 288 17.12 -14.37 29.91
CA TYR A 288 17.76 -15.68 30.00
C TYR A 288 19.04 -15.68 29.16
N GLU A 289 20.18 -15.85 29.84
CA GLU A 289 21.50 -15.99 29.23
C GLU A 289 21.94 -17.45 29.14
N GLN A 290 22.45 -17.83 27.98
CA GLN A 290 23.26 -19.02 27.80
C GLN A 290 24.52 -18.65 27.00
N ASN A 291 25.69 -19.14 27.45
CA ASN A 291 26.98 -18.93 26.78
C ASN A 291 27.29 -17.44 26.48
N LYS A 292 26.89 -16.53 27.39
CA LYS A 292 26.99 -15.05 27.26
C LYS A 292 26.12 -14.42 26.16
N LYS A 293 25.25 -15.17 25.50
CA LYS A 293 24.18 -14.67 24.61
C LYS A 293 22.83 -14.68 25.33
N THR A 294 22.01 -13.67 25.09
CA THR A 294 20.59 -13.67 25.44
C THR A 294 19.83 -14.59 24.50
N ILE A 295 19.18 -15.63 25.04
CA ILE A 295 18.39 -16.59 24.26
C ILE A 295 16.88 -16.30 24.32
N ARG A 296 16.43 -15.66 25.39
CA ARG A 296 15.03 -15.21 25.55
C ARG A 296 14.95 -14.03 26.51
N THR A 297 14.05 -13.11 26.26
CA THR A 297 13.52 -12.18 27.27
C THR A 297 12.04 -12.46 27.49
N ALA A 298 11.62 -12.65 28.73
CA ALA A 298 10.23 -12.88 29.12
C ALA A 298 9.71 -11.69 29.94
N ILE A 299 8.48 -11.30 29.65
CA ILE A 299 7.75 -10.21 30.29
C ILE A 299 6.50 -10.82 30.90
N GLU A 300 6.38 -10.78 32.21
CA GLU A 300 5.25 -11.33 32.97
C GLU A 300 4.48 -10.15 33.56
N ILE A 301 3.29 -9.88 33.00
CA ILE A 301 2.39 -8.82 33.44
C ILE A 301 1.33 -9.50 34.31
N THR A 302 1.37 -9.22 35.62
CA THR A 302 0.68 -10.01 36.65
C THR A 302 -0.79 -10.21 36.31
N SER A 303 -1.22 -11.47 36.22
CA SER A 303 -2.59 -11.91 35.91
C SER A 303 -3.16 -11.49 34.54
N LEU A 304 -2.38 -10.86 33.64
CA LEU A 304 -2.86 -10.39 32.34
C LEU A 304 -2.25 -11.13 31.14
N ALA A 305 -0.92 -11.05 30.99
CA ALA A 305 -0.25 -11.48 29.76
C ALA A 305 1.20 -11.90 30.01
N LYS A 306 1.68 -12.83 29.16
CA LYS A 306 3.10 -13.17 29.03
C LYS A 306 3.56 -12.83 27.63
N ILE A 307 4.71 -12.14 27.55
CA ILE A 307 5.38 -11.85 26.28
C ILE A 307 6.73 -12.55 26.32
N THR A 308 7.15 -13.19 25.22
CA THR A 308 8.51 -13.67 25.05
C THR A 308 9.12 -13.15 23.75
N VAL A 309 10.30 -12.54 23.87
CA VAL A 309 11.13 -12.10 22.74
C VAL A 309 12.32 -13.05 22.63
N GLU A 310 12.52 -13.61 21.44
CA GLU A 310 13.66 -14.48 21.11
C GLU A 310 14.37 -13.92 19.88
N ASN A 311 15.69 -13.86 19.95
CA ASN A 311 16.56 -13.27 18.95
C ASN A 311 17.60 -14.29 18.52
N THR A 312 17.76 -14.50 17.21
CA THR A 312 18.82 -15.33 16.62
C THR A 312 19.52 -14.55 15.52
N ASP A 313 20.84 -14.69 15.47
CA ASP A 313 21.74 -14.00 14.53
C ASP A 313 22.85 -15.00 14.17
N GLU A 314 22.55 -15.86 13.20
CA GLU A 314 23.37 -17.01 12.80
C GLU A 314 23.22 -17.26 11.28
N ASN A 315 24.28 -17.71 10.61
CA ASN A 315 24.26 -18.06 9.17
C ASN A 315 23.74 -16.95 8.23
N ASN A 316 24.07 -15.68 8.52
CA ASN A 316 23.58 -14.47 7.84
C ASN A 316 22.05 -14.27 7.91
N GLU A 317 21.35 -15.00 8.77
CA GLU A 317 19.93 -14.85 9.05
C GLU A 317 19.73 -14.24 10.44
N LEU A 318 19.24 -13.00 10.45
CA LEU A 318 18.78 -12.29 11.62
C LEU A 318 17.29 -12.56 11.79
N LYS A 319 16.87 -12.95 12.99
CA LYS A 319 15.47 -13.30 13.26
C LYS A 319 15.04 -12.92 14.67
N THR A 320 13.89 -12.26 14.76
CA THR A 320 13.22 -11.94 16.02
C THR A 320 11.84 -12.60 16.03
N LYS A 321 11.53 -13.34 17.08
CA LYS A 321 10.18 -13.82 17.38
C LYS A 321 9.65 -13.11 18.62
N ILE A 322 8.42 -12.62 18.56
CA ILE A 322 7.68 -12.07 19.70
C ILE A 322 6.36 -12.82 19.82
N GLN A 323 6.21 -13.59 20.89
CA GLN A 323 4.96 -14.28 21.23
C GLN A 323 4.29 -13.54 22.38
N ILE A 324 3.00 -13.26 22.25
CA ILE A 324 2.15 -12.66 23.29
C ILE A 324 1.00 -13.62 23.56
N SER A 325 0.91 -14.12 24.79
CA SER A 325 -0.14 -15.03 25.24
C SER A 325 -0.93 -14.41 26.39
N GLY A 326 -2.25 -14.38 26.27
CA GLY A 326 -3.13 -14.01 27.37
C GLY A 326 -3.03 -15.01 28.54
N ILE A 327 -2.99 -14.50 29.77
CA ILE A 327 -3.06 -15.30 31.01
C ILE A 327 -4.50 -15.32 31.56
N SER A 328 -5.37 -14.41 31.09
CA SER A 328 -6.75 -14.29 31.55
C SER A 328 -7.65 -15.44 31.06
N THR A 329 -8.56 -15.92 31.91
CA THR A 329 -9.41 -17.11 31.66
C THR A 329 -10.51 -16.91 30.62
N GLU A 330 -10.68 -15.69 30.07
CA GLU A 330 -11.79 -15.35 29.17
C GLU A 330 -11.34 -15.14 27.71
N THR A 331 -10.03 -15.13 27.42
CA THR A 331 -9.49 -14.83 26.08
C THR A 331 -8.34 -15.77 25.71
N THR A 332 -8.53 -16.59 24.67
CA THR A 332 -7.50 -17.49 24.12
C THR A 332 -6.72 -16.85 22.96
N GLU A 333 -6.62 -15.52 22.94
CA GLU A 333 -5.92 -14.77 21.88
C GLU A 333 -4.40 -14.91 22.03
N GLU A 334 -3.75 -15.39 20.97
CA GLU A 334 -2.30 -15.49 20.86
C GLU A 334 -1.81 -14.68 19.66
N TYR A 335 -0.83 -13.81 19.88
CA TYR A 335 -0.18 -13.01 18.84
C TYR A 335 1.26 -13.48 18.67
N ASN A 336 1.63 -13.83 17.45
CA ASN A 336 3.00 -14.18 17.08
C ASN A 336 3.49 -13.20 16.01
N ILE A 337 4.55 -12.47 16.31
CA ILE A 337 5.26 -11.62 15.35
C ILE A 337 6.59 -12.30 15.04
N GLU A 338 6.84 -12.60 13.78
CA GLU A 338 8.13 -13.09 13.29
C GLU A 338 8.71 -12.09 12.30
N ILE A 339 9.92 -11.59 12.58
CA ILE A 339 10.68 -10.71 11.70
C ILE A 339 11.96 -11.44 11.32
N THR A 340 12.24 -11.57 10.03
CA THR A 340 13.47 -12.16 9.49
C THR A 340 14.14 -11.20 8.52
N LYS A 341 15.47 -11.16 8.55
CA LYS A 341 16.32 -10.51 7.57
C LYS A 341 17.45 -11.47 7.23
N LYS A 342 17.52 -11.89 5.97
CA LYS A 342 18.61 -12.68 5.44
C LYS A 342 19.37 -11.89 4.38
N THR A 343 20.68 -11.75 4.57
CA THR A 343 21.55 -10.98 3.67
C THR A 343 22.65 -11.89 3.11
N ASP A 344 22.63 -12.10 1.80
CA ASP A 344 23.69 -12.74 1.01
C ASP A 344 24.41 -11.66 0.17
N GLU A 345 25.54 -11.97 -0.50
CA GLU A 345 26.40 -10.96 -1.16
C GLU A 345 25.62 -10.02 -2.11
N ASN A 346 24.68 -10.57 -2.88
CA ASN A 346 23.92 -9.89 -3.91
C ASN A 346 22.39 -9.93 -3.67
N GLN A 347 21.94 -10.35 -2.49
CA GLN A 347 20.51 -10.47 -2.20
C GLN A 347 20.19 -10.13 -0.73
N GLU A 348 19.12 -9.37 -0.50
CA GLU A 348 18.53 -9.20 0.82
C GLU A 348 17.06 -9.63 0.77
N ASN A 349 16.65 -10.45 1.75
CA ASN A 349 15.25 -10.79 1.98
C ASN A 349 14.87 -10.36 3.38
N VAL A 350 13.79 -9.59 3.50
CA VAL A 350 13.24 -9.12 4.78
C VAL A 350 11.78 -9.51 4.80
N GLU A 351 11.32 -10.13 5.88
CA GLU A 351 9.92 -10.51 6.06
C GLU A 351 9.49 -10.20 7.49
N ALA A 352 8.30 -9.62 7.66
CA ALA A 352 7.68 -9.41 8.96
C ALA A 352 6.23 -9.87 8.90
N VAL A 353 5.88 -10.89 9.69
CA VAL A 353 4.55 -11.50 9.74
C VAL A 353 3.98 -11.40 11.13
N LEU A 354 2.77 -10.84 11.25
CA LEU A 354 1.90 -10.96 12.40
C LEU A 354 0.90 -12.11 12.15
N SER A 355 0.91 -13.12 13.00
CA SER A 355 -0.14 -14.15 13.09
C SER A 355 -0.96 -13.93 14.36
N VAL A 356 -2.28 -13.96 14.26
CA VAL A 356 -3.22 -13.86 15.38
C VAL A 356 -4.12 -15.09 15.37
N THR A 357 -4.12 -15.83 16.47
CA THR A 357 -5.01 -16.98 16.71
C THR A 357 -6.10 -16.56 17.68
N ASN A 358 -7.37 -16.78 17.34
CA ASN A 358 -8.50 -16.47 18.21
C ASN A 358 -9.54 -17.59 18.19
N GLY A 359 -9.47 -18.48 19.18
CA GLY A 359 -10.22 -19.73 19.16
C GLY A 359 -9.73 -20.63 18.03
N ASP A 360 -10.62 -20.99 17.10
CA ASP A 360 -10.30 -21.80 15.92
C ASP A 360 -9.84 -20.94 14.72
N ASP A 361 -10.10 -19.63 14.70
CA ASP A 361 -9.74 -18.74 13.58
C ASP A 361 -8.24 -18.38 13.64
N THR A 362 -7.57 -18.40 12.47
CA THR A 362 -6.20 -17.87 12.32
C THR A 362 -6.14 -16.78 11.25
N TYR A 363 -5.55 -15.64 11.63
CA TYR A 363 -5.36 -14.46 10.79
C TYR A 363 -3.88 -14.21 10.61
N GLN A 364 -3.44 -13.84 9.40
CA GLN A 364 -2.07 -13.38 9.17
C GLN A 364 -2.06 -12.06 8.39
N ALA A 365 -1.14 -11.16 8.76
CA ALA A 365 -0.79 -9.98 8.01
C ALA A 365 0.73 -9.89 7.90
N GLY A 366 1.25 -9.74 6.69
CA GLY A 366 2.68 -9.79 6.41
C GLY A 366 3.15 -8.72 5.45
N ILE A 367 4.42 -8.32 5.60
CA ILE A 367 5.18 -7.61 4.59
C ILE A 367 6.44 -8.40 4.28
N SER A 368 6.72 -8.64 3.00
CA SER A 368 7.99 -9.21 2.53
C SER A 368 8.63 -8.27 1.52
N ASN A 369 9.93 -8.07 1.62
CA ASN A 369 10.75 -7.35 0.65
C ASN A 369 11.94 -8.24 0.23
N THR A 370 12.12 -8.42 -1.07
CA THR A 370 13.26 -9.11 -1.68
C THR A 370 13.97 -8.13 -2.60
N LEU A 371 15.23 -7.85 -2.32
CA LEU A 371 16.15 -7.13 -3.21
C LEU A 371 17.14 -8.13 -3.79
N LYS A 372 17.32 -8.11 -5.11
CA LYS A 372 18.44 -8.75 -5.81
C LYS A 372 19.23 -7.68 -6.54
N ASN A 373 20.54 -7.72 -6.38
CA ASN A 373 21.46 -6.77 -6.98
C ASN A 373 22.38 -7.48 -7.98
N SER A 374 22.78 -6.75 -9.02
CA SER A 374 23.81 -7.13 -9.98
C SER A 374 24.50 -5.85 -10.47
N ASP A 375 25.63 -5.98 -11.19
CA ASP A 375 26.47 -4.83 -11.56
C ASP A 375 25.73 -3.71 -12.32
N SER A 376 24.60 -3.99 -12.98
CA SER A 376 23.81 -3.02 -13.75
C SER A 376 22.29 -3.15 -13.62
N GLU A 377 21.76 -4.13 -12.87
CA GLU A 377 20.32 -4.35 -12.70
C GLU A 377 19.99 -4.65 -11.22
N ILE A 378 19.02 -3.93 -10.67
CA ILE A 378 18.50 -4.10 -9.31
C ILE A 378 17.02 -4.44 -9.37
N GLN A 379 16.64 -5.62 -8.85
CA GLN A 379 15.26 -6.08 -8.79
C GLN A 379 14.76 -6.03 -7.35
N ILE A 380 13.72 -5.23 -7.10
CA ILE A 380 13.09 -5.06 -5.79
C ILE A 380 11.65 -5.55 -5.87
N LYS A 381 11.30 -6.53 -5.05
CA LYS A 381 9.92 -7.03 -4.90
C LYS A 381 9.43 -6.78 -3.48
N THR A 382 8.33 -6.07 -3.32
CA THR A 382 7.61 -5.91 -2.05
C THR A 382 6.22 -6.54 -2.15
N ILE A 383 5.81 -7.31 -1.16
CA ILE A 383 4.47 -7.87 -1.04
C ILE A 383 3.90 -7.45 0.30
N PHE A 384 2.71 -6.86 0.29
CA PHE A 384 1.85 -6.74 1.47
C PHE A 384 0.78 -7.80 1.35
N GLU A 385 0.63 -8.67 2.34
CA GLU A 385 -0.28 -9.81 2.29
C GLU A 385 -1.16 -9.88 3.54
N TYR A 386 -2.42 -10.24 3.36
CA TYR A 386 -3.37 -10.60 4.40
C TYR A 386 -3.96 -11.98 4.09
N LYS A 387 -4.04 -12.83 5.11
CA LYS A 387 -4.68 -14.15 5.04
C LYS A 387 -5.70 -14.32 6.16
N LYS A 388 -6.84 -14.91 5.83
CA LYS A 388 -7.77 -15.52 6.78
C LYS A 388 -8.21 -16.87 6.21
N ASP A 389 -7.85 -17.96 6.89
CA ASP A 389 -8.15 -19.32 6.44
C ASP A 389 -7.67 -19.58 4.99
N ILE A 390 -8.59 -19.69 4.03
CA ILE A 390 -8.33 -19.83 2.59
C ILE A 390 -8.34 -18.50 1.82
N LEU A 391 -8.83 -17.42 2.43
CA LEU A 391 -8.86 -16.09 1.83
C LEU A 391 -7.45 -15.50 1.87
N THR A 392 -6.97 -15.03 0.72
CA THR A 392 -5.72 -14.27 0.59
C THR A 392 -5.97 -12.98 -0.18
N ALA A 393 -5.48 -11.86 0.35
CA ALA A 393 -5.45 -10.58 -0.35
C ALA A 393 -4.02 -10.03 -0.29
N ALA A 394 -3.45 -9.63 -1.44
CA ALA A 394 -2.10 -9.07 -1.46
C ALA A 394 -1.91 -7.95 -2.49
N LEU A 395 -1.07 -6.98 -2.14
CA LEU A 395 -0.52 -5.97 -3.05
C LEU A 395 0.93 -6.34 -3.35
N ASN A 396 1.21 -6.61 -4.62
CA ASN A 396 2.54 -6.97 -5.11
C ASN A 396 3.12 -5.76 -5.84
N LEU A 397 4.26 -5.26 -5.39
CA LEU A 397 5.04 -4.20 -6.03
C LEU A 397 6.34 -4.83 -6.53
N ASN A 398 6.55 -4.86 -7.84
CA ASN A 398 7.83 -5.24 -8.44
C ASN A 398 8.43 -3.98 -9.05
N ASN A 399 9.70 -3.73 -8.81
CA ASN A 399 10.44 -2.60 -9.34
C ASN A 399 11.75 -3.15 -9.92
N ASN A 400 11.99 -2.89 -11.20
CA ASN A 400 13.29 -3.09 -11.82
C ASN A 400 14.00 -1.75 -11.93
N ILE A 401 15.32 -1.74 -11.77
CA ILE A 401 16.17 -0.56 -11.96
C ILE A 401 17.34 -1.00 -12.83
N ILE A 402 17.58 -0.30 -13.92
CA ILE A 402 18.71 -0.51 -14.82
C ILE A 402 19.63 0.70 -14.71
N LEU A 403 20.89 0.46 -14.34
CA LEU A 403 21.95 1.46 -14.26
C LEU A 403 22.77 1.40 -15.56
N GLY A 404 23.05 2.55 -16.20
CA GLY A 404 23.95 2.60 -17.37
C GLY A 404 23.62 3.60 -18.47
N ASP A 405 24.32 3.46 -19.59
CA ASP A 405 24.63 4.57 -20.52
C ASP A 405 23.51 4.98 -21.50
N SER A 406 22.50 4.15 -21.78
CA SER A 406 21.46 4.46 -22.78
C SER A 406 20.10 3.81 -22.53
N PHE A 407 19.03 4.58 -22.72
CA PHE A 407 17.64 4.09 -22.73
C PHE A 407 17.31 3.45 -24.09
N GLU A 408 16.50 2.39 -24.11
CA GLU A 408 16.00 1.83 -25.37
C GLU A 408 15.13 2.84 -26.13
N LYS A 409 14.40 3.70 -25.40
CA LYS A 409 13.50 4.72 -25.96
C LYS A 409 13.42 5.95 -25.05
N LYS A 410 14.08 7.04 -25.45
CA LYS A 410 13.97 8.37 -24.81
C LYS A 410 12.71 9.09 -25.31
N GLN A 411 11.82 9.53 -24.41
CA GLN A 411 10.68 10.41 -24.77
C GLN A 411 11.17 11.85 -25.01
N SER A 412 10.47 12.63 -25.85
CA SER A 412 10.81 14.04 -26.13
C SER A 412 9.57 14.92 -26.20
N LEU A 413 9.76 16.23 -25.99
CA LEU A 413 8.79 17.30 -26.23
C LEU A 413 8.61 17.65 -27.71
N ALA A 414 9.50 17.20 -28.61
CA ALA A 414 9.46 17.56 -30.02
C ALA A 414 8.13 17.15 -30.71
N ASN A 415 7.55 18.08 -31.47
CA ASN A 415 6.33 17.94 -32.30
C ASN A 415 4.98 17.77 -31.57
N ASN A 416 4.93 17.67 -30.24
CA ASN A 416 3.67 17.43 -29.51
C ASN A 416 3.60 18.17 -28.16
N ASN A 417 3.89 19.48 -28.19
CA ASN A 417 4.03 20.32 -26.99
C ASN A 417 3.42 21.72 -27.18
N TYR A 418 2.81 22.27 -26.12
CA TYR A 418 2.35 23.64 -26.00
C TYR A 418 3.04 24.32 -24.81
N VAL A 419 3.98 25.23 -25.10
CA VAL A 419 4.76 25.95 -24.08
C VAL A 419 4.01 27.19 -23.60
N LEU A 420 3.66 27.24 -22.31
CA LEU A 420 2.90 28.35 -21.71
C LEU A 420 3.69 29.67 -21.74
N ASN A 421 4.99 29.64 -21.48
CA ASN A 421 5.86 30.83 -21.48
C ASN A 421 5.92 31.49 -22.88
N ASP A 422 5.85 30.71 -23.96
CA ASP A 422 5.96 31.23 -25.33
C ASP A 422 4.61 31.71 -25.89
N ALA A 423 3.49 31.33 -25.26
CA ALA A 423 2.14 31.72 -25.67
C ALA A 423 1.79 33.18 -25.31
N THR A 424 0.91 33.79 -26.11
CA THR A 424 0.29 35.09 -25.77
C THR A 424 -0.60 34.94 -24.53
N ALA A 425 -0.76 35.99 -23.73
CA ALA A 425 -1.56 35.95 -22.51
C ALA A 425 -3.00 35.44 -22.74
N GLU A 426 -3.67 35.90 -23.81
CA GLU A 426 -5.01 35.44 -24.19
C GLU A 426 -5.03 33.93 -24.53
N SER A 427 -4.09 33.45 -25.35
CA SER A 427 -4.01 32.04 -25.73
C SER A 427 -3.68 31.16 -24.52
N ARG A 428 -2.75 31.60 -23.67
CA ARG A 428 -2.34 30.95 -22.42
C ARG A 428 -3.52 30.82 -21.45
N GLN A 429 -4.22 31.91 -21.15
CA GLN A 429 -5.39 31.91 -20.27
C GLN A 429 -6.52 31.03 -20.81
N LYS A 430 -6.78 31.05 -22.11
CA LYS A 430 -7.78 30.19 -22.74
C LYS A 430 -7.45 28.69 -22.58
N VAL A 431 -6.21 28.30 -22.87
CA VAL A 431 -5.76 26.90 -22.72
C VAL A 431 -5.79 26.48 -21.25
N ILE A 432 -5.28 27.30 -20.33
CA ILE A 432 -5.31 26.99 -18.89
C ILE A 432 -6.74 26.84 -18.37
N THR A 433 -7.67 27.70 -18.80
CA THR A 433 -9.10 27.61 -18.42
C THR A 433 -9.72 26.29 -18.89
N GLN A 434 -9.43 25.87 -20.14
CA GLN A 434 -9.89 24.60 -20.66
C GLN A 434 -9.30 23.40 -19.91
N LEU A 435 -8.00 23.43 -19.59
CA LEU A 435 -7.33 22.37 -18.83
C LEU A 435 -7.90 22.23 -17.41
N LYS A 436 -8.09 23.35 -16.70
CA LYS A 436 -8.69 23.42 -15.36
C LYS A 436 -10.10 22.82 -15.29
N GLN A 437 -10.86 22.86 -16.38
CA GLN A 437 -12.16 22.22 -16.47
C GLN A 437 -12.04 20.73 -16.88
N VAL A 438 -11.40 20.45 -18.01
CA VAL A 438 -11.47 19.14 -18.67
C VAL A 438 -10.66 18.06 -17.94
N VAL A 439 -9.52 18.41 -17.33
CA VAL A 439 -8.68 17.42 -16.63
C VAL A 439 -9.39 16.86 -15.38
N PRO A 440 -9.87 17.68 -14.41
CA PRO A 440 -10.55 17.15 -13.22
C PRO A 440 -11.85 16.43 -13.54
N GLU A 441 -12.62 16.92 -14.53
CA GLU A 441 -13.91 16.33 -14.94
C GLU A 441 -13.72 14.91 -15.51
N LYS A 442 -12.81 14.75 -16.47
CA LYS A 442 -12.47 13.42 -17.04
C LYS A 442 -11.84 12.49 -16.00
N MET A 443 -10.91 12.99 -15.17
CA MET A 443 -10.25 12.17 -14.14
C MET A 443 -11.24 11.67 -13.09
N THR A 444 -12.17 12.53 -12.64
CA THR A 444 -13.25 12.16 -11.71
C THR A 444 -14.19 11.12 -12.33
N THR A 445 -14.53 11.29 -13.62
CA THR A 445 -15.41 10.37 -14.34
C THR A 445 -14.77 8.99 -14.48
N ARG A 446 -13.52 8.95 -14.95
CA ARG A 446 -12.75 7.70 -15.07
C ARG A 446 -12.55 7.03 -13.71
N MET A 447 -12.01 7.71 -12.71
CA MET A 447 -11.86 7.14 -11.36
C MET A 447 -13.20 6.67 -10.78
N GLY A 448 -14.30 7.34 -11.14
CA GLY A 448 -15.67 6.96 -10.81
C GLY A 448 -16.07 5.57 -11.33
N LEU A 449 -15.80 5.31 -12.61
CA LEU A 449 -16.06 4.06 -13.33
C LEU A 449 -15.07 2.95 -12.94
N LEU A 450 -13.79 3.28 -12.69
CA LEU A 450 -12.84 2.31 -12.17
C LEU A 450 -13.30 1.73 -10.83
N MET A 451 -13.73 2.60 -9.90
CA MET A 451 -14.30 2.18 -8.61
C MET A 451 -15.55 1.31 -8.76
N GLU A 452 -16.35 1.52 -9.81
CA GLU A 452 -17.51 0.67 -10.13
C GLU A 452 -17.06 -0.69 -10.64
N ALA A 453 -16.09 -0.73 -11.57
CA ALA A 453 -15.55 -1.96 -12.14
C ALA A 453 -14.83 -2.88 -11.13
N ILE A 454 -14.18 -2.32 -10.10
CA ILE A 454 -13.60 -3.10 -8.99
C ILE A 454 -14.60 -3.34 -7.83
N GLY A 455 -15.89 -3.01 -8.00
CA GLY A 455 -16.94 -3.31 -7.03
C GLY A 455 -16.96 -2.44 -5.76
N LEU A 456 -16.20 -1.35 -5.71
CA LEU A 456 -16.15 -0.45 -4.53
C LEU A 456 -17.31 0.56 -4.46
N LYS A 457 -18.15 0.65 -5.51
CA LYS A 457 -19.39 1.43 -5.49
C LYS A 457 -20.60 0.55 -5.75
N GLN A 458 -21.49 0.47 -4.77
CA GLN A 458 -22.89 0.09 -5.02
C GLN A 458 -23.69 1.34 -5.40
N ASN A 459 -24.61 1.19 -6.37
CA ASN A 459 -25.35 2.28 -6.99
C ASN A 459 -26.09 3.16 -5.97
N ASN A 460 -25.69 4.44 -5.91
CA ASN A 460 -26.46 5.54 -5.30
C ASN A 460 -26.20 6.88 -6.00
N VAL A 461 -25.84 6.85 -7.29
CA VAL A 461 -25.95 8.05 -8.13
C VAL A 461 -27.39 8.14 -8.61
N THR A 462 -28.23 8.84 -7.85
CA THR A 462 -29.48 9.39 -8.39
C THR A 462 -29.12 10.44 -9.43
N GLU A 463 -28.90 10.01 -10.68
CA GLU A 463 -28.95 10.92 -11.82
C GLU A 463 -30.34 11.56 -11.84
N THR A 464 -30.41 12.89 -11.73
CA THR A 464 -31.63 13.60 -12.10
C THR A 464 -31.85 13.34 -13.59
N GLU A 465 -32.93 12.62 -13.91
CA GLU A 465 -33.26 12.20 -15.28
C GLU A 465 -33.51 13.41 -16.19
N LYS A 466 -32.43 13.91 -16.80
CA LYS A 466 -32.54 14.81 -17.95
C LYS A 466 -32.90 13.99 -19.20
N PRO A 467 -33.88 14.45 -20.01
CA PRO A 467 -34.13 13.94 -21.35
C PRO A 467 -32.86 13.98 -22.22
N GLU A 468 -32.74 13.08 -23.19
CA GLU A 468 -31.60 13.05 -24.13
C GLU A 468 -31.39 14.39 -24.86
N SER A 469 -32.47 15.15 -25.11
CA SER A 469 -32.43 16.49 -25.71
C SER A 469 -31.89 17.59 -24.79
N GLU A 470 -31.73 17.34 -23.49
CA GLU A 470 -31.24 18.28 -22.49
C GLU A 470 -29.88 17.86 -21.89
N MET A 471 -29.32 16.74 -22.37
CA MET A 471 -28.00 16.27 -21.96
C MET A 471 -26.91 17.13 -22.59
N THR A 472 -25.98 17.60 -21.76
CA THR A 472 -24.73 18.21 -22.23
C THR A 472 -23.80 17.13 -22.80
N GLN A 473 -22.77 17.52 -23.55
CA GLN A 473 -21.75 16.56 -24.01
C GLN A 473 -21.08 15.83 -22.82
N VAL A 474 -20.98 16.47 -21.65
CA VAL A 474 -20.49 15.87 -20.41
C VAL A 474 -21.43 14.76 -19.92
N ASP A 475 -22.74 15.04 -19.89
CA ASP A 475 -23.77 14.05 -19.54
C ASP A 475 -23.76 12.85 -20.51
N ILE A 476 -23.54 13.10 -21.82
CA ILE A 476 -23.44 12.06 -22.86
C ILE A 476 -22.18 11.20 -22.66
N ASN A 477 -21.02 11.83 -22.47
CA ASN A 477 -19.76 11.10 -22.24
C ASN A 477 -19.86 10.23 -20.99
N LYS A 478 -20.45 10.75 -19.89
CA LYS A 478 -20.68 10.00 -18.65
C LYS A 478 -21.64 8.82 -18.86
N PHE A 479 -22.66 8.98 -19.70
CA PHE A 479 -23.57 7.88 -20.04
C PHE A 479 -22.87 6.79 -20.86
N ASN A 480 -22.16 7.18 -21.93
CA ASN A 480 -21.49 6.23 -22.82
C ASN A 480 -20.42 5.40 -22.11
N ALA A 481 -19.65 6.03 -21.23
CA ALA A 481 -18.51 5.40 -20.57
C ALA A 481 -18.90 4.22 -19.64
N LYS A 482 -20.19 4.09 -19.26
CA LYS A 482 -20.75 2.91 -18.58
C LYS A 482 -20.63 1.63 -19.41
N PHE A 483 -20.53 1.76 -20.74
CA PHE A 483 -20.51 0.67 -21.70
C PHE A 483 -19.15 0.52 -22.40
N GLU A 484 -18.50 1.65 -22.72
CA GLU A 484 -17.19 1.70 -23.39
C GLU A 484 -16.12 0.86 -22.67
N PHE A 485 -16.20 0.80 -21.34
CA PHE A 485 -15.35 -0.03 -20.48
C PHE A 485 -15.27 -1.52 -20.86
N PHE A 486 -16.33 -2.06 -21.47
CA PHE A 486 -16.43 -3.50 -21.79
C PHE A 486 -16.19 -3.80 -23.27
N THR A 487 -15.64 -2.85 -24.04
CA THR A 487 -15.27 -3.06 -25.45
C THR A 487 -13.91 -3.73 -25.59
N GLY A 488 -13.66 -4.37 -26.74
CA GLY A 488 -12.40 -5.03 -27.05
C GLY A 488 -12.59 -6.25 -27.94
N ASP A 489 -11.49 -6.84 -28.43
CA ASP A 489 -11.54 -8.02 -29.30
C ASP A 489 -11.51 -9.37 -28.54
N GLU A 490 -11.10 -9.36 -27.26
CA GLU A 490 -10.89 -10.55 -26.43
C GLU A 490 -11.52 -10.45 -25.03
N VAL A 491 -12.72 -9.88 -24.94
CA VAL A 491 -13.45 -9.64 -23.68
C VAL A 491 -13.85 -10.97 -23.02
N THR A 492 -13.69 -11.06 -21.69
CA THR A 492 -14.02 -12.26 -20.90
C THR A 492 -15.54 -12.44 -20.72
N PRO A 493 -16.03 -13.67 -20.46
CA PRO A 493 -17.45 -13.91 -20.17
C PRO A 493 -17.99 -13.04 -19.04
N GLU A 494 -17.20 -12.84 -17.98
CA GLU A 494 -17.63 -12.10 -16.80
C GLU A 494 -17.76 -10.59 -17.07
N ASN A 495 -16.84 -10.03 -17.85
CA ASN A 495 -16.96 -8.65 -18.34
C ASN A 495 -18.18 -8.50 -19.26
N VAL A 496 -18.45 -9.48 -20.12
CA VAL A 496 -19.66 -9.48 -20.98
C VAL A 496 -20.95 -9.58 -20.15
N LYS A 497 -21.02 -10.44 -19.13
CA LYS A 497 -22.17 -10.51 -18.22
C LYS A 497 -22.37 -9.22 -17.44
N THR A 498 -21.28 -8.59 -16.98
CA THR A 498 -21.32 -7.31 -16.27
C THR A 498 -21.85 -6.19 -17.18
N LEU A 499 -21.38 -6.12 -18.43
CA LEU A 499 -21.92 -5.23 -19.46
C LEU A 499 -23.41 -5.45 -19.68
N ILE A 500 -23.87 -6.70 -19.80
CA ILE A 500 -25.28 -7.04 -19.97
C ILE A 500 -26.10 -6.64 -18.72
N GLY A 501 -25.51 -6.75 -17.53
CA GLY A 501 -26.08 -6.27 -16.27
C GLY A 501 -26.25 -4.74 -16.23
N ILE A 502 -25.26 -3.98 -16.71
CA ILE A 502 -25.33 -2.51 -16.82
C ILE A 502 -26.31 -2.08 -17.93
N ALA A 503 -26.34 -2.82 -19.03
CA ALA A 503 -27.31 -2.63 -20.10
C ALA A 503 -28.75 -2.88 -19.65
N LYS A 504 -29.00 -3.73 -18.64
CA LYS A 504 -30.35 -4.04 -18.13
C LYS A 504 -31.23 -2.82 -17.91
N GLU A 505 -30.69 -1.75 -17.33
CA GLU A 505 -31.42 -0.50 -17.00
C GLU A 505 -31.51 0.50 -18.17
N ASN A 506 -30.90 0.16 -19.31
CA ASN A 506 -30.75 1.02 -20.48
C ASN A 506 -30.92 0.23 -21.81
N LEU A 507 -31.64 -0.88 -21.80
CA LEU A 507 -31.79 -1.80 -22.94
C LEU A 507 -33.13 -1.58 -23.64
N GLY A 508 -33.09 -0.86 -24.76
CA GLY A 508 -34.25 -0.57 -25.58
C GLY A 508 -34.84 -1.78 -26.28
N SER A 509 -33.96 -2.59 -26.88
CA SER A 509 -34.30 -3.84 -27.58
C SER A 509 -33.02 -4.65 -27.80
N TYR A 510 -33.16 -5.93 -28.14
CA TYR A 510 -32.03 -6.80 -28.44
C TYR A 510 -32.32 -7.73 -29.61
N GLU A 511 -31.28 -8.19 -30.30
CA GLU A 511 -31.31 -9.20 -31.34
C GLU A 511 -30.30 -10.29 -30.99
N ILE A 512 -30.67 -11.56 -31.15
CA ILE A 512 -29.77 -12.72 -30.97
C ILE A 512 -29.80 -13.52 -32.27
N ASN A 513 -28.71 -13.46 -33.03
CA ASN A 513 -28.54 -14.17 -34.28
C ASN A 513 -27.63 -15.38 -34.07
N ILE A 514 -27.98 -16.52 -34.68
CA ILE A 514 -27.09 -17.67 -34.75
C ILE A 514 -26.14 -17.45 -35.93
N VAL A 515 -24.84 -17.54 -35.68
CA VAL A 515 -23.81 -17.52 -36.72
C VAL A 515 -23.55 -18.96 -37.15
N GLU A 516 -24.15 -19.37 -38.27
CA GLU A 516 -23.88 -20.69 -38.85
C GLU A 516 -22.43 -20.79 -39.35
N ASP A 517 -21.70 -21.79 -38.86
CA ASP A 517 -20.41 -22.17 -39.43
C ASP A 517 -20.67 -22.88 -40.77
N SER A 518 -20.32 -22.22 -41.87
CA SER A 518 -20.63 -22.62 -43.25
C SER A 518 -19.77 -23.80 -43.76
N GLN A 519 -19.47 -24.74 -42.87
CA GLN A 519 -18.75 -25.99 -43.13
C GLN A 519 -19.58 -27.26 -42.86
N ASN A 520 -20.80 -27.17 -42.33
CA ASN A 520 -21.63 -28.35 -42.01
C ASN A 520 -23.00 -28.38 -42.73
N SER A 521 -22.99 -28.30 -44.06
CA SER A 521 -24.10 -28.85 -44.86
C SER A 521 -24.00 -30.37 -44.91
N GLY A 522 -24.41 -31.03 -43.80
CA GLY A 522 -24.03 -32.41 -43.48
C GLY A 522 -25.00 -33.19 -42.59
N ASN A 523 -26.30 -32.89 -42.67
CA ASN A 523 -27.43 -33.77 -42.33
C ASN A 523 -27.26 -34.76 -41.15
N THR A 524 -27.15 -34.25 -39.90
CA THR A 524 -27.37 -35.05 -38.67
C THR A 524 -28.11 -34.24 -37.61
N THR A 525 -29.20 -34.79 -37.08
CA THR A 525 -30.18 -34.13 -36.20
C THR A 525 -29.79 -34.11 -34.72
N THR A 526 -28.58 -33.63 -34.41
CA THR A 526 -28.18 -33.25 -33.04
C THR A 526 -27.20 -32.09 -33.07
N THR A 527 -27.70 -30.86 -32.99
CA THR A 527 -26.87 -29.67 -32.78
C THR A 527 -26.31 -29.68 -31.36
N ASP A 528 -25.01 -29.86 -31.23
CA ASP A 528 -24.29 -29.74 -29.97
C ASP A 528 -24.42 -28.30 -29.44
N PRO A 529 -25.06 -28.06 -28.28
CA PRO A 529 -25.31 -26.70 -27.79
C PRO A 529 -24.04 -25.88 -27.54
N GLU A 530 -22.90 -26.50 -27.22
CA GLU A 530 -21.63 -25.77 -27.01
C GLU A 530 -21.04 -25.23 -28.33
N LYS A 531 -21.44 -25.79 -29.48
CA LYS A 531 -20.92 -25.44 -30.81
C LYS A 531 -21.69 -24.32 -31.52
N ILE A 532 -22.87 -23.94 -31.02
CA ILE A 532 -23.65 -22.82 -31.57
C ILE A 532 -22.90 -21.52 -31.23
N LYS A 533 -22.65 -20.69 -32.25
CA LYS A 533 -22.11 -19.34 -32.08
C LYS A 533 -23.23 -18.32 -32.14
N TYR A 534 -23.16 -17.31 -31.28
CA TYR A 534 -24.12 -16.20 -31.27
C TYR A 534 -23.46 -14.87 -31.64
N SER A 535 -24.19 -14.05 -32.38
CA SER A 535 -23.94 -12.63 -32.58
C SER A 535 -25.12 -11.88 -31.96
N ILE A 536 -24.84 -11.07 -30.95
CA ILE A 536 -25.85 -10.42 -30.11
C ILE A 536 -25.74 -8.92 -30.32
N LYS A 537 -26.86 -8.25 -30.57
CA LYS A 537 -26.93 -6.79 -30.70
C LYS A 537 -27.82 -6.22 -29.60
N LEU A 538 -27.29 -5.30 -28.81
CA LEU A 538 -27.98 -4.60 -27.73
C LEU A 538 -28.25 -3.16 -28.16
N LYS A 539 -29.51 -2.77 -28.34
CA LYS A 539 -29.87 -1.38 -28.63
C LYS A 539 -30.04 -0.60 -27.32
N ILE A 540 -29.26 0.46 -27.14
CA ILE A 540 -29.18 1.21 -25.89
C ILE A 540 -30.16 2.39 -25.91
N GLU A 541 -31.07 2.41 -24.94
CA GLU A 541 -32.06 3.47 -24.73
C GLU A 541 -32.07 3.81 -23.23
N LYS A 542 -31.57 5.02 -22.90
CA LYS A 542 -31.36 5.47 -21.51
C LYS A 542 -32.64 5.36 -20.66
N GLY A 543 -32.52 4.78 -19.46
CA GLY A 543 -33.61 4.66 -18.49
C GLY A 543 -34.70 3.65 -18.88
N LYS A 544 -34.48 2.85 -19.92
CA LYS A 544 -35.42 1.80 -20.33
C LYS A 544 -34.93 0.44 -19.85
N THR A 545 -35.58 -0.08 -18.82
CA THR A 545 -35.24 -1.38 -18.24
C THR A 545 -35.84 -2.54 -19.03
N ASN A 546 -35.05 -3.58 -19.33
CA ASN A 546 -35.51 -4.80 -20.02
C ASN A 546 -34.90 -6.07 -19.42
N GLU A 547 -35.41 -6.45 -18.25
CA GLU A 547 -34.92 -7.58 -17.45
C GLU A 547 -35.07 -8.96 -18.13
N ASP A 548 -36.20 -9.20 -18.82
CA ASP A 548 -36.41 -10.47 -19.53
C ASP A 548 -35.42 -10.64 -20.69
N GLY A 549 -35.19 -9.56 -21.46
CA GLY A 549 -34.17 -9.54 -22.51
C GLY A 549 -32.77 -9.81 -21.97
N THR A 550 -32.38 -9.10 -20.91
CA THR A 550 -31.10 -9.33 -20.19
C THR A 550 -30.93 -10.81 -19.82
N ASN A 551 -31.94 -11.44 -19.22
CA ASN A 551 -31.87 -12.86 -18.84
C ASN A 551 -31.74 -13.80 -20.05
N GLN A 552 -32.47 -13.53 -21.14
CA GLN A 552 -32.36 -14.30 -22.38
C GLN A 552 -30.98 -14.17 -23.03
N ILE A 553 -30.36 -12.99 -22.98
CA ILE A 553 -29.00 -12.75 -23.48
C ILE A 553 -27.96 -13.47 -22.61
N LEU A 554 -28.04 -13.32 -21.28
CA LEU A 554 -27.10 -13.97 -20.34
C LEU A 554 -27.06 -15.49 -20.54
N ALA A 555 -28.21 -16.12 -20.83
CA ALA A 555 -28.30 -17.55 -21.13
C ALA A 555 -27.59 -18.00 -22.43
N LYS A 556 -27.06 -17.05 -23.24
CA LYS A 556 -26.26 -17.31 -24.44
C LYS A 556 -24.76 -17.07 -24.26
N ILE A 557 -24.34 -16.45 -23.15
CA ILE A 557 -22.93 -16.19 -22.86
C ILE A 557 -22.33 -17.43 -22.20
N SER A 558 -21.45 -18.12 -22.93
CA SER A 558 -20.65 -19.23 -22.43
C SER A 558 -19.50 -18.75 -21.54
N ASP A 559 -19.33 -19.41 -20.38
CA ASP A 559 -18.26 -19.18 -19.40
C ASP A 559 -16.85 -19.55 -19.89
N LYS A 560 -16.72 -20.18 -21.06
CA LYS A 560 -15.45 -20.72 -21.59
C LYS A 560 -14.92 -19.98 -22.82
N LYS A 561 -15.66 -19.00 -23.36
CA LYS A 561 -15.36 -18.32 -24.64
C LYS A 561 -14.95 -16.86 -24.41
N LYS A 562 -14.16 -16.30 -25.33
CA LYS A 562 -13.90 -14.85 -25.40
C LYS A 562 -14.84 -14.21 -26.42
N TYR A 563 -15.06 -12.90 -26.30
CA TYR A 563 -15.98 -12.15 -27.14
C TYR A 563 -15.33 -10.88 -27.68
N LYS A 564 -15.64 -10.55 -28.93
CA LYS A 564 -15.46 -9.21 -29.47
C LYS A 564 -16.68 -8.39 -29.08
N VAL A 565 -16.45 -7.25 -28.43
CA VAL A 565 -17.49 -6.29 -28.05
C VAL A 565 -17.20 -4.96 -28.72
N SER A 566 -18.16 -4.45 -29.50
CA SER A 566 -18.02 -3.22 -30.29
C SER A 566 -19.20 -2.28 -30.07
N ILE A 567 -18.92 -0.97 -29.98
CA ILE A 567 -19.93 0.07 -29.73
C ILE A 567 -20.11 0.94 -30.97
N PHE A 568 -21.36 1.32 -31.21
CA PHE A 568 -21.79 2.17 -32.31
C PHE A 568 -22.59 3.35 -31.75
N TYR A 569 -22.31 4.55 -32.24
CA TYR A 569 -22.85 5.81 -31.72
C TYR A 569 -23.86 6.44 -32.69
N LYS A 570 -24.85 7.16 -32.15
CA LYS A 570 -25.81 7.96 -32.90
C LYS A 570 -25.10 9.15 -33.55
N GLU A 571 -25.30 9.35 -34.85
CA GLU A 571 -24.70 10.48 -35.61
C GLU A 571 -25.10 11.87 -35.08
N GLN A 572 -26.21 11.98 -34.36
CA GLN A 572 -26.82 13.26 -33.98
C GLN A 572 -26.17 13.90 -32.74
N ASN A 573 -25.69 13.09 -31.80
CA ASN A 573 -25.21 13.55 -30.48
C ASN A 573 -24.04 12.72 -29.92
N ASN A 574 -23.52 11.74 -30.68
CA ASN A 574 -22.49 10.80 -30.24
C ASN A 574 -22.84 9.97 -28.99
N MET A 575 -24.13 9.90 -28.60
CA MET A 575 -24.57 8.95 -27.58
C MET A 575 -24.60 7.54 -28.17
N ILE A 576 -24.37 6.50 -27.36
CA ILE A 576 -24.43 5.11 -27.85
C ILE A 576 -25.81 4.79 -28.45
N ASP A 577 -25.81 4.15 -29.61
CA ASP A 577 -27.00 3.61 -30.28
C ASP A 577 -27.13 2.11 -29.99
N TYR A 578 -26.07 1.34 -30.25
CA TYR A 578 -26.04 -0.09 -29.98
C TYR A 578 -24.64 -0.65 -29.73
N ILE A 579 -24.62 -1.84 -29.14
CA ILE A 579 -23.44 -2.65 -28.85
C ILE A 579 -23.60 -3.98 -29.58
N THR A 580 -22.53 -4.51 -30.19
CA THR A 580 -22.48 -5.91 -30.62
C THR A 580 -21.57 -6.72 -29.70
N ILE A 581 -21.97 -7.97 -29.44
CA ILE A 581 -21.23 -8.97 -28.67
C ILE A 581 -21.19 -10.21 -29.56
N ASP A 582 -20.01 -10.51 -30.09
CA ASP A 582 -19.75 -11.58 -31.04
C ASP A 582 -18.73 -12.56 -30.45
N GLU A 583 -18.91 -13.87 -30.61
CA GLU A 583 -17.88 -14.82 -30.18
C GLU A 583 -16.57 -14.59 -30.93
N ALA A 584 -15.46 -14.39 -30.19
CA ALA A 584 -14.16 -14.14 -30.79
C ALA A 584 -13.69 -15.33 -31.65
N ALA A 585 -13.00 -15.03 -32.74
CA ALA A 585 -12.31 -16.05 -33.50
C ALA A 585 -11.17 -16.66 -32.65
N LYS A 586 -10.90 -17.96 -32.86
CA LYS A 586 -9.74 -18.65 -32.29
C LYS A 586 -8.48 -18.39 -33.11
#